data_AF-A0A7X4JTD8-F1
#
_entry.id   AF-A0A7X4JTD8-F1
#
_cell.length_a   1.000
_cell.length_b   1.000
_cell.length_c   1.000
_cell.angle_alpha   90.00
_cell.angle_beta   90.00
_cell.angle_gamma   90.00
#
_symmetry.space_group_name_H-M   'P 1'
#
loop_
_entity.id
_entity.type
_entity.pdbx_description
1 polymer ?
#
loop_
_entity_poly.entity_id
_entity_poly.type
_entity_poly.pdbx_seq_one_letter_code
_entity_poly.pdbx_strand_id
1 'polypeptide(L)'
;MKPTRRELSIFSVSAIDLFASALGAFVVVAFVLLPHFPNTGDAPAAPVPPADPPAPAGLSPAELETLRGQATRTEAELDAARRREQKLAQALDDARTRTAPPPAPDPQDPISPAELAALRSRIEQAETELDAAQARERELARALDAATSSVQSLPPIDLIIALDTTSSMTGEVASLREEIAGLSELLVDLTEDAAVGIIDFKDGCGRQPALRVAPLQRIDRQSVRRLAAFARSMRPGSAACNVTADEDYAEALRAAVNADWRDDSEHRSIVMISDNPAHADLRRQAVADAGRFARRPGARHTVSAVFVDTSMTAGPGYPDAAACMQRVAWAGGGRFVRADENASLSVTILRAIFDG
;
A
#
# COMPACT_ATOMS: atom_id res chain seq x y z
N MET A 1 17.27 -8.00 54.01
CA MET A 1 16.26 -7.44 53.08
C MET A 1 16.66 -7.85 51.67
N LYS A 2 15.83 -8.65 50.99
CA LYS A 2 16.07 -9.15 49.62
C LYS A 2 15.40 -8.19 48.62
N PRO A 3 16.07 -7.75 47.55
CA PRO A 3 15.43 -6.93 46.52
C PRO A 3 14.53 -7.80 45.63
N THR A 4 13.31 -7.33 45.40
CA THR A 4 12.31 -7.94 44.52
C THR A 4 12.60 -7.59 43.05
N ARG A 5 12.89 -8.60 42.23
CA ARG A 5 12.99 -8.48 40.76
C ARG A 5 11.60 -8.25 40.18
N ARG A 6 11.30 -7.03 39.73
CA ARG A 6 10.01 -6.64 39.10
C ARG A 6 10.15 -6.07 37.67
N GLU A 7 11.29 -6.21 37.01
CA GLU A 7 11.56 -5.45 35.77
C GLU A 7 11.40 -6.24 34.45
N LEU A 8 11.12 -7.55 34.47
CA LEU A 8 11.17 -8.37 33.25
C LEU A 8 9.83 -8.54 32.50
N SER A 9 8.72 -7.98 32.98
CA SER A 9 7.39 -8.17 32.34
C SER A 9 6.92 -7.01 31.46
N ILE A 10 7.58 -5.84 31.52
CA ILE A 10 7.13 -4.64 30.79
C ILE A 10 7.70 -4.61 29.35
N PHE A 11 8.76 -5.37 29.08
CA PHE A 11 9.43 -5.41 27.79
C PHE A 11 8.77 -6.34 26.76
N SER A 12 7.98 -7.36 27.15
CA SER A 12 7.45 -8.32 26.16
C SER A 12 6.23 -7.79 25.40
N VAL A 13 5.34 -7.01 26.03
CA VAL A 13 4.15 -6.47 25.35
C VAL A 13 4.52 -5.34 24.37
N SER A 14 5.45 -4.46 24.77
CA SER A 14 5.92 -3.36 23.91
C SER A 14 6.78 -3.84 22.75
N ALA A 15 7.55 -4.93 22.94
CA ALA A 15 8.33 -5.54 21.86
C ALA A 15 7.43 -6.23 20.82
N ILE A 16 6.33 -6.86 21.24
CA ILE A 16 5.36 -7.50 20.34
C ILE A 16 4.65 -6.47 19.44
N ASP A 17 4.25 -5.32 20.00
CA ASP A 17 3.56 -4.26 19.25
C ASP A 17 4.50 -3.60 18.22
N LEU A 18 5.77 -3.41 18.60
CA LEU A 18 6.82 -2.94 17.70
C LEU A 18 7.08 -3.95 16.56
N PHE A 19 7.02 -5.25 16.86
CA PHE A 19 7.21 -6.32 15.87
C PHE A 19 6.06 -6.38 14.85
N ALA A 20 4.81 -6.23 15.31
CA ALA A 20 3.64 -6.19 14.42
C ALA A 20 3.68 -4.95 13.51
N SER A 21 4.07 -3.79 14.06
CA SER A 21 4.27 -2.56 13.30
C SER A 21 5.40 -2.69 12.26
N ALA A 22 6.54 -3.26 12.64
CA ALA A 22 7.70 -3.40 11.76
C ALA A 22 7.44 -4.43 10.64
N LEU A 23 6.75 -5.54 10.95
CA LEU A 23 6.38 -6.55 9.95
C LEU A 23 5.35 -5.99 8.96
N GLY A 24 4.35 -5.23 9.44
CA GLY A 24 3.38 -4.55 8.57
C GLY A 24 4.06 -3.55 7.63
N ALA A 25 4.97 -2.73 8.13
CA ALA A 25 5.77 -1.81 7.32
C ALA A 25 6.64 -2.56 6.30
N PHE A 26 7.28 -3.66 6.70
CA PHE A 26 8.07 -4.51 5.80
C PHE A 26 7.24 -5.09 4.66
N VAL A 27 6.03 -5.58 4.91
CA VAL A 27 5.15 -6.12 3.85
C VAL A 27 4.78 -5.04 2.84
N VAL A 28 4.43 -3.83 3.31
CA VAL A 28 4.11 -2.70 2.42
C VAL A 28 5.33 -2.31 1.58
N VAL A 29 6.51 -2.16 2.22
CA VAL A 29 7.75 -1.82 1.52
C VAL A 29 8.16 -2.91 0.53
N ALA A 30 8.05 -4.19 0.90
CA ALA A 30 8.35 -5.32 0.02
C ALA A 30 7.42 -5.32 -1.21
N PHE A 31 6.11 -5.10 -1.05
CA PHE A 31 5.19 -5.03 -2.18
C PHE A 31 5.45 -3.85 -3.12
N VAL A 32 5.95 -2.73 -2.58
CA VAL A 32 6.31 -1.54 -3.38
C VAL A 32 7.67 -1.72 -4.07
N LEU A 33 8.65 -2.37 -3.42
CA LEU A 33 10.02 -2.46 -3.93
C LEU A 33 10.33 -3.74 -4.72
N LEU A 34 9.63 -4.86 -4.50
CA LEU A 34 9.86 -6.11 -5.25
C LEU A 34 9.75 -5.96 -6.78
N PRO A 35 8.83 -5.14 -7.34
CA PRO A 35 8.80 -4.88 -8.78
C PRO A 35 10.06 -4.17 -9.31
N HIS A 36 10.87 -3.56 -8.43
CA HIS A 36 12.02 -2.73 -8.79
C HIS A 36 13.37 -3.42 -8.56
N PHE A 37 13.40 -4.70 -8.19
CA PHE A 37 14.65 -5.46 -8.15
C PHE A 37 15.00 -6.00 -9.56
N PRO A 38 15.99 -5.43 -10.26
CA PRO A 38 16.47 -6.02 -11.51
C PRO A 38 17.15 -7.36 -11.22
N ASN A 39 16.71 -8.40 -11.92
CA ASN A 39 17.41 -9.69 -11.98
C ASN A 39 18.83 -9.43 -12.51
N THR A 40 19.82 -9.47 -11.63
CA THR A 40 21.24 -9.38 -11.98
C THR A 40 21.72 -10.74 -12.51
N GLY A 41 21.24 -11.10 -13.71
CA GLY A 41 21.76 -12.21 -14.50
C GLY A 41 22.61 -11.66 -15.65
N ASP A 42 23.92 -11.92 -15.62
CA ASP A 42 24.90 -11.52 -16.63
C ASP A 42 24.54 -11.97 -18.07
N ALA A 43 24.57 -11.03 -19.02
CA ALA A 43 24.82 -11.34 -20.43
C ALA A 43 25.45 -10.15 -21.19
N PRO A 44 26.48 -10.37 -22.04
CA PRO A 44 27.23 -9.31 -22.70
C PRO A 44 26.55 -8.79 -23.98
N ALA A 45 26.89 -7.55 -24.32
CA ALA A 45 26.31 -6.71 -25.37
C ALA A 45 26.60 -7.17 -26.82
N ALA A 46 25.60 -6.99 -27.69
CA ALA A 46 25.77 -6.70 -29.12
C ALA A 46 24.61 -5.81 -29.64
N PRO A 47 24.83 -4.95 -30.66
CA PRO A 47 23.87 -3.91 -31.05
C PRO A 47 23.08 -4.27 -32.34
N VAL A 48 21.74 -4.12 -32.31
CA VAL A 48 20.84 -4.06 -33.50
C VAL A 48 19.61 -3.17 -33.14
N PRO A 49 19.10 -2.30 -34.04
CA PRO A 49 18.12 -1.23 -33.73
C PRO A 49 16.65 -1.72 -33.63
N PRO A 50 15.71 -0.89 -33.12
CA PRO A 50 14.52 -1.39 -32.43
C PRO A 50 13.35 -1.75 -33.36
N ALA A 51 12.90 -3.00 -33.23
CA ALA A 51 11.49 -3.39 -33.33
C ALA A 51 10.98 -3.55 -31.88
N ASP A 52 9.74 -3.11 -31.64
CA ASP A 52 8.90 -3.22 -30.43
C ASP A 52 9.57 -3.58 -29.09
N PRO A 53 9.45 -2.74 -28.03
CA PRO A 53 10.00 -3.08 -26.73
C PRO A 53 9.37 -4.38 -26.20
N PRO A 54 10.17 -5.40 -25.82
CA PRO A 54 9.65 -6.57 -25.16
C PRO A 54 9.07 -6.16 -23.81
N ALA A 55 7.89 -6.69 -23.48
CA ALA A 55 7.26 -6.50 -22.17
C ALA A 55 8.27 -6.86 -21.05
N PRO A 56 8.33 -6.08 -19.95
CA PRO A 56 9.21 -6.40 -18.84
C PRO A 56 8.83 -7.78 -18.30
N ALA A 57 9.83 -8.66 -18.20
CA ALA A 57 9.66 -10.01 -17.65
C ALA A 57 9.40 -9.90 -16.13
N GLY A 58 8.13 -9.74 -15.77
CA GLY A 58 7.68 -9.86 -14.38
C GLY A 58 7.83 -11.28 -13.87
N LEU A 59 7.86 -11.43 -12.53
CA LEU A 59 7.82 -12.73 -11.86
C LEU A 59 6.67 -13.57 -12.42
N SER A 60 6.97 -14.82 -12.77
CA SER A 60 5.96 -15.73 -13.27
C SER A 60 4.90 -16.00 -12.18
N PRO A 61 3.65 -16.30 -12.55
CA PRO A 61 2.60 -16.64 -11.59
C PRO A 61 3.02 -17.77 -10.62
N ALA A 62 3.85 -18.72 -11.10
CA ALA A 62 4.39 -19.82 -10.30
C ALA A 62 5.39 -19.36 -9.22
N GLU A 63 6.21 -18.35 -9.50
CA GLU A 63 7.15 -17.79 -8.53
C GLU A 63 6.41 -16.98 -7.45
N LEU A 64 5.40 -16.22 -7.83
CA LEU A 64 4.54 -15.50 -6.87
C LEU A 64 3.77 -16.46 -5.96
N GLU A 65 3.26 -17.56 -6.50
CA GLU A 65 2.59 -18.60 -5.72
C GLU A 65 3.57 -19.31 -4.77
N THR A 66 4.81 -19.55 -5.22
CA THR A 66 5.88 -20.10 -4.38
C THR A 66 6.22 -19.17 -3.22
N LEU A 67 6.39 -17.87 -3.48
CA LEU A 67 6.69 -16.87 -2.45
C LEU A 67 5.55 -16.71 -1.44
N ARG A 68 4.29 -16.71 -1.90
CA ARG A 68 3.11 -16.73 -1.01
C ARG A 68 3.10 -17.97 -0.12
N GLY A 69 3.36 -19.13 -0.71
CA GLY A 69 3.43 -20.39 0.04
C GLY A 69 4.54 -20.40 1.08
N GLN A 70 5.68 -19.75 0.81
CA GLN A 70 6.76 -19.57 1.79
C GLN A 70 6.34 -18.64 2.94
N ALA A 71 5.73 -17.48 2.63
CA ALA A 71 5.25 -16.54 3.64
C ALA A 71 4.25 -17.19 4.62
N THR A 72 3.27 -17.93 4.11
CA THR A 72 2.28 -18.63 4.95
C THR A 72 2.92 -19.70 5.85
N ARG A 73 3.96 -20.40 5.38
CA ARG A 73 4.69 -21.38 6.21
C ARG A 73 5.44 -20.70 7.34
N THR A 74 6.14 -19.60 7.04
CA THR A 74 6.88 -18.84 8.04
C THR A 74 5.95 -18.28 9.12
N GLU A 75 4.78 -17.77 8.73
CA GLU A 75 3.78 -17.27 9.67
C GLU A 75 3.25 -18.38 10.59
N ALA A 76 2.95 -19.56 10.04
CA ALA A 76 2.52 -20.73 10.82
C ALA A 76 3.60 -21.22 11.81
N GLU A 77 4.88 -21.20 11.41
CA GLU A 77 6.01 -21.55 12.28
C GLU A 77 6.14 -20.56 13.44
N LEU A 78 5.95 -19.27 13.18
CA LEU A 78 6.03 -18.20 14.16
C LEU A 78 4.90 -18.32 15.21
N ASP A 79 3.69 -18.63 14.75
CA ASP A 79 2.54 -18.92 15.60
C ASP A 79 2.74 -20.17 16.47
N ALA A 80 3.37 -21.20 15.92
CA ALA A 80 3.71 -22.41 16.68
C ALA A 80 4.76 -22.13 17.77
N ALA A 81 5.76 -21.29 17.47
CA ALA A 81 6.77 -20.86 18.43
C ALA A 81 6.14 -20.07 19.60
N ARG A 82 5.26 -19.10 19.31
CA ARG A 82 4.52 -18.32 20.33
C ARG A 82 3.74 -19.21 21.30
N ARG A 83 3.03 -20.22 20.78
CA ARG A 83 2.28 -21.17 21.61
C ARG A 83 3.19 -22.00 22.52
N ARG A 84 4.40 -22.37 22.07
CA ARG A 84 5.37 -23.10 22.89
C ARG A 84 5.89 -22.23 24.04
N GLU A 85 6.22 -20.98 23.74
CA GLU A 85 6.67 -20.01 24.74
C GLU A 85 5.60 -19.77 25.80
N GLN A 86 4.35 -19.55 25.40
CA GLN A 86 3.23 -19.34 26.31
C GLN A 86 3.01 -20.55 27.25
N LYS A 87 3.11 -21.77 26.72
CA LYS A 87 3.04 -23.00 27.54
C LYS A 87 4.19 -23.11 28.55
N LEU A 88 5.40 -22.72 28.15
CA LEU A 88 6.57 -22.71 29.05
C LEU A 88 6.44 -21.67 30.16
N ALA A 89 5.97 -20.47 29.82
CA ALA A 89 5.70 -19.41 30.79
C ALA A 89 4.63 -19.85 31.81
N GLN A 90 3.56 -20.49 31.35
CA GLN A 90 2.51 -21.00 32.21
C GLN A 90 3.00 -22.14 33.12
N ALA A 91 3.78 -23.08 32.59
CA ALA A 91 4.39 -24.15 33.39
C ALA A 91 5.35 -23.60 34.48
N LEU A 92 6.08 -22.52 34.19
CA LEU A 92 6.93 -21.83 35.17
C LEU A 92 6.10 -21.13 36.26
N ASP A 93 4.97 -20.54 35.91
CA ASP A 93 4.08 -19.89 36.88
C ASP A 93 3.36 -20.91 37.78
N ASP A 94 2.90 -22.02 37.21
CA ASP A 94 2.33 -23.16 37.95
C ASP A 94 3.36 -23.76 38.93
N ALA A 95 4.63 -23.89 38.50
CA ALA A 95 5.71 -24.35 39.35
C ALA A 95 6.01 -23.39 40.51
N ARG A 96 5.87 -22.07 40.28
CA ARG A 96 6.04 -21.03 41.32
C ARG A 96 4.88 -20.99 42.28
N THR A 97 3.64 -21.05 41.82
CA THR A 97 2.45 -20.97 42.67
C THR A 97 2.30 -22.18 43.59
N ARG A 98 2.82 -23.35 43.20
CA ARG A 98 2.98 -24.51 44.09
C ARG A 98 3.96 -24.32 45.26
N THR A 99 4.69 -23.19 45.35
CA THR A 99 5.65 -22.91 46.43
C THR A 99 5.15 -22.00 47.56
N ALA A 100 3.84 -21.71 47.64
CA ALA A 100 3.22 -21.12 48.84
C ALA A 100 2.60 -22.21 49.74
N PRO A 101 2.82 -22.23 51.08
CA PRO A 101 2.74 -23.45 51.88
C PRO A 101 1.32 -23.79 52.39
N PRO A 102 0.74 -24.96 52.03
CA PRO A 102 -0.26 -25.67 52.82
C PRO A 102 0.43 -26.66 53.79
N PRO A 103 -0.29 -27.22 54.78
CA PRO A 103 0.29 -28.11 55.79
C PRO A 103 1.08 -29.25 55.16
N ALA A 104 2.27 -29.48 55.71
CA ALA A 104 3.33 -30.36 55.23
C ALA A 104 2.82 -31.61 54.49
N PRO A 105 2.87 -31.61 53.14
CA PRO A 105 2.92 -32.82 52.37
C PRO A 105 4.31 -33.46 52.54
N ASP A 106 4.32 -34.78 52.58
CA ASP A 106 5.49 -35.65 52.75
C ASP A 106 6.66 -35.22 51.84
N PRO A 107 7.93 -35.25 52.32
CA PRO A 107 9.07 -34.86 51.51
C PRO A 107 9.28 -35.83 50.33
N GLN A 108 9.54 -35.21 49.18
CA GLN A 108 10.54 -35.64 48.19
C GLN A 108 10.14 -36.67 47.14
N ASP A 109 9.99 -36.19 45.90
CA ASP A 109 11.01 -36.52 44.89
C ASP A 109 11.78 -35.24 44.54
N PRO A 110 13.06 -35.10 44.90
CA PRO A 110 13.87 -33.97 44.44
C PRO A 110 13.94 -34.02 42.91
N ILE A 111 13.78 -32.87 42.25
CA ILE A 111 14.09 -32.73 40.82
C ILE A 111 15.45 -33.37 40.60
N SER A 112 15.47 -34.44 39.78
CA SER A 112 16.66 -35.24 39.64
C SER A 112 17.78 -34.36 39.05
N PRO A 113 19.05 -34.62 39.38
CA PRO A 113 20.17 -33.93 38.74
C PRO A 113 20.11 -33.97 37.21
N ALA A 114 19.50 -35.01 36.63
CA ALA A 114 19.26 -35.17 35.21
C ALA A 114 18.24 -34.16 34.65
N GLU A 115 17.13 -33.92 35.33
CA GLU A 115 16.12 -32.94 34.93
C GLU A 115 16.67 -31.50 35.03
N LEU A 116 17.47 -31.22 36.05
CA LEU A 116 18.16 -29.93 36.20
C LEU A 116 19.18 -29.70 35.08
N ALA A 117 19.93 -30.73 34.68
CA ALA A 117 20.86 -30.65 33.55
C ALA A 117 20.12 -30.45 32.22
N ALA A 118 19.00 -31.17 32.01
CA ALA A 118 18.17 -31.01 30.82
C ALA A 118 17.55 -29.61 30.72
N LEU A 119 17.09 -29.03 31.84
CA LEU A 119 16.56 -27.67 31.85
C LEU A 119 17.63 -26.62 31.51
N ARG A 120 18.84 -26.77 32.06
CA ARG A 120 19.97 -25.86 31.76
C ARG A 120 20.34 -25.91 30.29
N SER A 121 20.44 -27.11 29.72
CA SER A 121 20.72 -27.27 28.28
C SER A 121 19.64 -26.63 27.40
N ARG A 122 18.36 -26.72 27.80
CA ARG A 122 17.26 -26.05 27.07
C ARG A 122 17.31 -24.53 27.16
N ILE A 123 17.72 -23.97 28.30
CA ILE A 123 17.91 -22.52 28.46
C ILE A 123 19.03 -22.03 27.55
N GLU A 124 20.17 -22.72 27.55
CA GLU A 124 21.33 -22.36 26.72
C GLU A 124 21.02 -22.44 25.21
N GLN A 125 20.24 -23.44 24.79
CA GLN A 125 19.73 -23.53 23.41
C GLN A 125 18.80 -22.36 23.06
N ALA A 126 17.86 -22.02 23.94
CA ALA A 126 16.94 -20.91 23.70
C ALA A 126 17.66 -19.54 23.66
N GLU A 127 18.67 -19.34 24.50
CA GLU A 127 19.52 -18.14 24.46
C GLU A 127 20.27 -18.04 23.14
N THR A 128 20.82 -19.15 22.64
CA THR A 128 21.50 -19.21 21.34
C THR A 128 20.55 -18.91 20.17
N GLU A 129 19.33 -19.45 20.21
CA GLU A 129 18.30 -19.18 19.20
C GLU A 129 17.87 -17.70 19.20
N LEU A 130 17.76 -17.08 20.38
CA LEU A 130 17.43 -15.67 20.52
C LEU A 130 18.51 -14.77 19.92
N ASP A 131 19.79 -15.03 20.21
CA ASP A 131 20.90 -14.27 19.66
C ASP A 131 20.96 -14.39 18.13
N ALA A 132 20.72 -15.59 17.59
CA ALA A 132 20.65 -15.81 16.15
C ALA A 132 19.49 -15.05 15.49
N ALA A 133 18.32 -15.01 16.15
CA ALA A 133 17.17 -14.26 15.67
C ALA A 133 17.45 -12.74 15.67
N GLN A 134 18.04 -12.20 16.74
CA GLN A 134 18.42 -10.79 16.83
C GLN A 134 19.48 -10.40 15.79
N ALA A 135 20.42 -11.30 15.48
CA ALA A 135 21.40 -11.06 14.43
C ALA A 135 20.74 -10.95 13.05
N ARG A 136 19.80 -11.85 12.73
CA ARG A 136 19.01 -11.80 11.48
C ARG A 136 18.16 -10.53 11.40
N GLU A 137 17.56 -10.09 12.50
CA GLU A 137 16.78 -8.85 12.54
C GLU A 137 17.64 -7.63 12.19
N ARG A 138 18.85 -7.53 12.78
CA ARG A 138 19.78 -6.44 12.46
C ARG A 138 20.24 -6.48 11.01
N GLU A 139 20.44 -7.68 10.46
CA GLU A 139 20.77 -7.86 9.04
C GLU A 139 19.62 -7.41 8.14
N LEU A 140 18.38 -7.80 8.45
CA LEU A 140 17.19 -7.41 7.69
C LEU A 140 16.96 -5.89 7.75
N ALA A 141 17.10 -5.29 8.93
CA ALA A 141 16.97 -3.84 9.11
C ALA A 141 18.02 -3.07 8.31
N ARG A 142 19.27 -3.56 8.26
CA ARG A 142 20.33 -2.98 7.41
C ARG A 142 20.04 -3.18 5.93
N ALA A 143 19.54 -4.33 5.52
CA ALA A 143 19.16 -4.59 4.14
C ALA A 143 18.00 -3.68 3.70
N LEU A 144 17.03 -3.46 4.59
CA LEU A 144 15.92 -2.54 4.37
C LEU A 144 16.42 -1.09 4.25
N ASP A 145 17.22 -0.63 5.20
CA ASP A 145 17.80 0.73 5.19
C ASP A 145 18.68 0.96 3.94
N ALA A 146 19.47 -0.04 3.53
CA ALA A 146 20.23 0.01 2.29
C ALA A 146 19.34 0.04 1.04
N ALA A 147 18.25 -0.74 1.01
CA ALA A 147 17.29 -0.75 -0.08
C ALA A 147 16.53 0.59 -0.16
N THR A 148 16.11 1.15 0.97
CA THR A 148 15.46 2.46 1.06
C THR A 148 16.43 3.59 0.70
N SER A 149 17.69 3.51 1.12
CA SER A 149 18.73 4.49 0.74
C SER A 149 19.11 4.43 -0.74
N SER A 150 18.88 3.29 -1.40
CA SER A 150 19.04 3.13 -2.85
C SER A 150 17.83 3.59 -3.66
N VAL A 151 16.69 3.87 -3.02
CA VAL A 151 15.60 4.62 -3.67
C VAL A 151 16.14 6.04 -3.84
N GLN A 152 16.67 6.34 -5.02
CA GLN A 152 16.91 7.73 -5.41
C GLN A 152 15.62 8.49 -5.13
N SER A 153 15.71 9.54 -4.30
CA SER A 153 14.58 10.42 -4.03
C SER A 153 13.96 10.81 -5.36
N LEU A 154 12.70 10.42 -5.55
CA LEU A 154 12.01 10.72 -6.80
C LEU A 154 11.96 12.24 -6.97
N PRO A 155 12.04 12.73 -8.21
CA PRO A 155 12.03 14.16 -8.45
C PRO A 155 10.70 14.77 -7.98
N PRO A 156 10.65 16.10 -7.76
CA PRO A 156 9.45 16.76 -7.25
C PRO A 156 8.18 16.44 -8.05
N ILE A 157 7.15 15.95 -7.36
CA ILE A 157 5.93 15.42 -7.99
C ILE A 157 4.68 16.23 -7.62
N ASP A 158 3.84 16.49 -8.61
CA ASP A 158 2.47 16.95 -8.44
C ASP A 158 1.51 15.83 -8.79
N LEU A 159 0.57 15.56 -7.90
CA LEU A 159 -0.42 14.50 -8.07
C LEU A 159 -1.84 15.06 -7.93
N ILE A 160 -2.69 14.84 -8.92
CA ILE A 160 -4.14 15.03 -8.80
C ILE A 160 -4.82 13.67 -8.84
N ILE A 161 -5.59 13.37 -7.80
CA ILE A 161 -6.44 12.18 -7.72
C ILE A 161 -7.87 12.61 -8.04
N ALA A 162 -8.40 12.18 -9.17
CA ALA A 162 -9.80 12.37 -9.50
C ALA A 162 -10.55 11.06 -9.21
N LEU A 163 -11.45 11.09 -8.24
CA LEU A 163 -12.20 9.93 -7.77
C LEU A 163 -13.70 10.12 -8.04
N ASP A 164 -14.26 9.11 -8.68
CA ASP A 164 -15.69 8.89 -8.78
C ASP A 164 -16.31 8.60 -7.41
N THR A 165 -17.34 9.36 -7.04
CA THR A 165 -18.07 9.23 -5.77
C THR A 165 -19.52 8.80 -5.95
N THR A 166 -19.80 7.98 -6.97
CA THR A 166 -21.10 7.32 -7.13
C THR A 166 -21.38 6.28 -6.04
N SER A 167 -22.59 5.70 -6.05
CA SER A 167 -22.99 4.73 -5.03
C SER A 167 -22.23 3.41 -5.15
N SER A 168 -21.81 3.00 -6.36
CA SER A 168 -20.99 1.80 -6.57
C SER A 168 -19.59 1.95 -5.97
N MET A 169 -19.05 3.16 -5.97
CA MET A 169 -17.70 3.49 -5.47
C MET A 169 -17.64 3.67 -3.94
N THR A 170 -18.64 3.19 -3.19
CA THR A 170 -18.74 3.42 -1.73
C THR A 170 -17.53 2.84 -0.99
N GLY A 171 -17.03 1.67 -1.40
CA GLY A 171 -15.87 1.02 -0.79
C GLY A 171 -14.60 1.84 -0.99
N GLU A 172 -14.36 2.29 -2.23
CA GLU A 172 -13.17 3.00 -2.65
C GLU A 172 -13.11 4.40 -2.04
N VAL A 173 -14.26 5.07 -1.93
CA VAL A 173 -14.34 6.34 -1.20
C VAL A 173 -14.02 6.14 0.29
N ALA A 174 -14.46 5.03 0.90
CA ALA A 174 -14.10 4.71 2.28
C ALA A 174 -12.59 4.45 2.43
N SER A 175 -12.01 3.64 1.54
CA SER A 175 -10.56 3.38 1.51
C SER A 175 -9.76 4.67 1.34
N LEU A 176 -10.14 5.56 0.43
CA LEU A 176 -9.43 6.85 0.27
C LEU A 176 -9.46 7.69 1.56
N ARG A 177 -10.61 7.71 2.26
CA ARG A 177 -10.74 8.48 3.51
C ARG A 177 -9.81 8.01 4.61
N GLU A 178 -9.60 6.70 4.68
CA GLU A 178 -8.73 6.07 5.68
C GLU A 178 -7.26 6.22 5.32
N GLU A 179 -6.93 6.15 4.03
CA GLU A 179 -5.54 6.02 3.58
C GLU A 179 -4.90 7.33 3.08
N ILE A 180 -5.67 8.38 2.74
CA ILE A 180 -5.11 9.60 2.10
C ILE A 180 -4.00 10.28 2.92
N ALA A 181 -4.08 10.20 4.25
CA ALA A 181 -3.04 10.73 5.12
C ALA A 181 -1.74 9.92 4.97
N GLY A 182 -1.83 8.59 5.01
CA GLY A 182 -0.70 7.69 4.82
C GLY A 182 -0.11 7.77 3.42
N LEU A 183 -0.94 7.89 2.38
CA LEU A 183 -0.47 8.13 1.00
C LEU A 183 0.31 9.44 0.90
N SER A 184 -0.17 10.51 1.54
CA SER A 184 0.50 11.81 1.52
C SER A 184 1.85 11.77 2.23
N GLU A 185 1.93 11.11 3.38
CA GLU A 185 3.18 10.91 4.12
C GLU A 185 4.18 10.09 3.29
N LEU A 186 3.73 8.99 2.69
CA LEU A 186 4.56 8.15 1.84
C LEU A 186 5.08 8.89 0.59
N LEU A 187 4.30 9.80 0.00
CA LEU A 187 4.80 10.63 -1.11
C LEU A 187 5.93 11.59 -0.68
N VAL A 188 5.89 12.10 0.56
CA VAL A 188 6.98 12.92 1.12
C VAL A 188 8.22 12.09 1.41
N ASP A 189 8.04 10.84 1.82
CA ASP A 189 9.17 9.95 2.09
C ASP A 189 9.85 9.46 0.79
N LEU A 190 9.07 9.31 -0.29
CA LEU A 190 9.57 8.81 -1.57
C LEU A 190 10.11 9.89 -2.51
N THR A 191 9.71 11.15 -2.33
CA THR A 191 10.05 12.27 -3.24
C THR A 191 10.69 13.41 -2.47
N GLU A 192 11.52 14.23 -3.12
CA GLU A 192 12.10 15.42 -2.46
C GLU A 192 11.02 16.44 -2.04
N ASP A 193 9.96 16.54 -2.85
CA ASP A 193 8.89 17.53 -2.68
C ASP A 193 7.63 17.11 -3.43
N ALA A 194 6.49 17.05 -2.74
CA ALA A 194 5.24 16.59 -3.30
C ALA A 194 4.10 17.60 -3.11
N ALA A 195 3.17 17.66 -4.06
CA ALA A 195 1.89 18.34 -3.90
C ALA A 195 0.74 17.44 -4.34
N VAL A 196 -0.37 17.47 -3.59
CA VAL A 196 -1.54 16.64 -3.85
C VAL A 196 -2.80 17.50 -3.96
N GLY A 197 -3.59 17.22 -4.99
CA GLY A 197 -4.94 17.73 -5.19
C GLY A 197 -5.93 16.58 -5.31
N ILE A 198 -7.18 16.82 -4.95
CA ILE A 198 -8.22 15.79 -5.04
C ILE A 198 -9.45 16.36 -5.73
N ILE A 199 -10.00 15.61 -6.67
CA ILE A 199 -11.21 15.94 -7.38
C ILE A 199 -12.24 14.85 -7.06
N ASP A 200 -13.34 15.25 -6.45
CA ASP A 200 -14.54 14.44 -6.23
C ASP A 200 -15.49 14.74 -7.40
N PHE A 201 -15.82 13.72 -8.19
CA PHE A 201 -16.76 13.84 -9.29
C PHE A 201 -17.81 12.72 -9.25
N LYS A 202 -18.95 12.99 -9.86
CA LYS A 202 -20.07 12.07 -10.05
C LYS A 202 -21.02 12.67 -11.07
N ASP A 203 -21.99 11.88 -11.50
CA ASP A 203 -23.07 12.34 -12.35
C ASP A 203 -23.83 13.57 -11.83
N GLY A 204 -23.84 14.60 -12.67
CA GLY A 204 -24.59 15.83 -12.48
C GLY A 204 -26.10 15.67 -12.67
N CYS A 205 -26.87 16.40 -11.86
CA CYS A 205 -28.31 16.60 -12.06
C CYS A 205 -28.58 17.60 -13.20
N GLY A 206 -28.28 17.24 -14.44
CA GLY A 206 -28.47 18.10 -15.61
C GLY A 206 -27.16 18.71 -16.15
N ARG A 207 -27.15 20.00 -16.51
CA ARG A 207 -26.03 20.63 -17.24
C ARG A 207 -24.84 21.08 -16.38
N GLN A 208 -24.89 20.91 -15.08
CA GLN A 208 -23.79 21.31 -14.20
C GLN A 208 -23.09 20.07 -13.68
N PRO A 209 -21.78 19.91 -13.94
CA PRO A 209 -21.04 18.77 -13.45
C PRO A 209 -21.02 18.80 -11.92
N ALA A 210 -21.23 17.65 -11.28
CA ALA A 210 -21.17 17.55 -9.82
C ALA A 210 -19.71 17.39 -9.37
N LEU A 211 -18.91 18.43 -9.60
CA LEU A 211 -17.48 18.47 -9.35
C LEU A 211 -17.15 19.23 -8.06
N ARG A 212 -16.32 18.64 -7.20
CA ARG A 212 -15.71 19.32 -6.05
C ARG A 212 -14.20 19.17 -6.12
N VAL A 213 -13.49 20.27 -5.92
CA VAL A 213 -12.03 20.31 -6.08
C VAL A 213 -11.38 20.74 -4.77
N ALA A 214 -10.50 19.90 -4.24
CA ALA A 214 -9.44 20.30 -3.34
C ALA A 214 -8.23 20.68 -4.22
N PRO A 215 -7.82 21.95 -4.24
CA PRO A 215 -6.74 22.40 -5.12
C PRO A 215 -5.42 21.74 -4.73
N LEU A 216 -4.51 21.68 -5.70
CA LEU A 216 -3.15 21.17 -5.53
C LEU A 216 -2.44 21.95 -4.41
N GLN A 217 -1.93 21.23 -3.41
CA GLN A 217 -1.23 21.83 -2.26
C GLN A 217 0.01 21.01 -1.95
N ARG A 218 1.14 21.70 -1.69
CA ARG A 218 2.35 21.07 -1.16
C ARG A 218 2.02 20.28 0.09
N ILE A 219 2.61 19.09 0.23
CA ILE A 219 2.34 18.21 1.36
C ILE A 219 3.06 18.78 2.59
N ASP A 220 2.26 19.14 3.59
CA ASP A 220 2.68 19.57 4.92
C ASP A 220 1.61 19.12 5.93
N ARG A 221 1.89 19.28 7.23
CA ARG A 221 0.95 18.85 8.29
C ARG A 221 -0.43 19.51 8.22
N GLN A 222 -0.56 20.68 7.61
CA GLN A 222 -1.82 21.41 7.46
C GLN A 222 -2.55 20.96 6.19
N SER A 223 -1.87 20.82 5.06
CA SER A 223 -2.46 20.34 3.81
C SER A 223 -2.94 18.90 3.93
N VAL A 224 -2.18 18.00 4.57
CA VAL A 224 -2.63 16.62 4.87
C VAL A 224 -3.94 16.63 5.65
N ARG A 225 -4.07 17.49 6.67
CA ARG A 225 -5.33 17.63 7.44
C ARG A 225 -6.47 18.17 6.59
N ARG A 226 -6.22 19.11 5.67
CA ARG A 226 -7.22 19.63 4.72
C ARG A 226 -7.65 18.57 3.71
N LEU A 227 -6.71 17.79 3.17
CA LEU A 227 -6.97 16.68 2.26
C LEU A 227 -7.80 15.58 2.94
N ALA A 228 -7.43 15.18 4.16
CA ALA A 228 -8.18 14.24 4.97
C ALA A 228 -9.58 14.76 5.34
N ALA A 229 -9.74 16.06 5.60
CA ALA A 229 -11.04 16.67 5.80
C ALA A 229 -11.89 16.68 4.52
N PHE A 230 -11.27 16.97 3.37
CA PHE A 230 -11.92 16.93 2.07
C PHE A 230 -12.40 15.51 1.72
N ALA A 231 -11.53 14.49 1.84
CA ALA A 231 -11.87 13.09 1.62
C ALA A 231 -13.04 12.65 2.52
N ARG A 232 -13.00 12.98 3.82
CA ARG A 232 -14.10 12.68 4.76
C ARG A 232 -15.40 13.40 4.41
N SER A 233 -15.32 14.54 3.73
CA SER A 233 -16.49 15.31 3.27
C SER A 233 -17.06 14.83 1.94
N MET A 234 -16.38 13.96 1.20
CA MET A 234 -16.95 13.29 0.02
C MET A 234 -18.20 12.53 0.46
N ARG A 235 -19.19 12.36 -0.42
CA ARG A 235 -20.39 11.58 -0.10
C ARG A 235 -20.70 10.66 -1.27
N PRO A 236 -20.52 9.33 -1.09
CA PRO A 236 -20.94 8.36 -2.08
C PRO A 236 -22.41 8.55 -2.44
N GLY A 237 -22.69 8.44 -3.73
CA GLY A 237 -24.01 8.52 -4.31
C GLY A 237 -24.44 9.91 -4.78
N SER A 238 -25.41 9.90 -5.69
CA SER A 238 -26.18 11.08 -6.09
C SER A 238 -27.65 10.81 -5.74
N ALA A 239 -28.27 11.72 -4.98
CA ALA A 239 -29.58 11.47 -4.39
C ALA A 239 -30.74 11.46 -5.41
N ALA A 240 -30.49 11.72 -6.71
CA ALA A 240 -31.57 11.83 -7.70
C ALA A 240 -31.15 11.71 -9.19
N CYS A 241 -29.87 11.53 -9.54
CA CYS A 241 -29.38 11.94 -10.87
C CYS A 241 -28.45 10.96 -11.60
N ASN A 242 -28.15 9.81 -11.01
CA ASN A 242 -27.45 8.73 -11.68
C ASN A 242 -28.46 7.89 -12.49
N VAL A 243 -28.95 8.46 -13.60
CA VAL A 243 -29.90 7.82 -14.53
C VAL A 243 -29.17 7.14 -15.69
N THR A 244 -27.88 7.42 -15.87
CA THR A 244 -27.04 6.82 -16.91
C THR A 244 -25.86 6.12 -16.29
N ALA A 245 -25.33 5.13 -17.03
CA ALA A 245 -24.09 4.43 -16.72
C ALA A 245 -22.83 5.29 -16.86
N ASP A 246 -22.93 6.41 -17.57
CA ASP A 246 -21.79 7.23 -17.92
C ASP A 246 -21.61 8.32 -16.86
N GLU A 247 -20.38 8.75 -16.62
CA GLU A 247 -20.06 9.74 -15.57
C GLU A 247 -19.48 11.05 -16.10
N ASP A 248 -19.46 12.09 -15.25
CA ASP A 248 -18.79 13.39 -15.46
C ASP A 248 -17.23 13.30 -15.51
N TYR A 249 -16.69 12.10 -15.79
CA TYR A 249 -15.26 11.79 -15.92
C TYR A 249 -14.50 12.78 -16.81
N ALA A 250 -15.09 13.18 -17.95
CA ALA A 250 -14.44 14.11 -18.88
C ALA A 250 -14.29 15.51 -18.29
N GLU A 251 -15.25 15.96 -17.48
CA GLU A 251 -15.19 17.26 -16.81
C GLU A 251 -14.17 17.23 -15.65
N ALA A 252 -14.11 16.12 -14.91
CA ALA A 252 -13.09 15.92 -13.88
C ALA A 252 -11.67 15.93 -14.47
N LEU A 253 -11.46 15.22 -15.58
CA LEU A 253 -10.18 15.25 -16.30
C LEU A 253 -9.85 16.66 -16.78
N ARG A 254 -10.81 17.39 -17.35
CA ARG A 254 -10.59 18.76 -17.80
C ARG A 254 -10.22 19.69 -16.65
N ALA A 255 -10.86 19.55 -15.50
CA ALA A 255 -10.51 20.29 -14.30
C ALA A 255 -9.09 19.97 -13.82
N ALA A 256 -8.68 18.69 -13.84
CA ALA A 256 -7.32 18.28 -13.50
C ALA A 256 -6.28 18.85 -14.48
N VAL A 257 -6.54 18.77 -15.79
CA VAL A 257 -5.66 19.32 -16.83
C VAL A 257 -5.46 20.84 -16.68
N ASN A 258 -6.48 21.55 -16.16
CA ASN A 258 -6.46 22.99 -15.97
C ASN A 258 -6.13 23.44 -14.54
N ALA A 259 -5.71 22.53 -13.66
CA ALA A 259 -5.27 22.88 -12.33
C ALA A 259 -4.01 23.77 -12.35
N ASP A 260 -3.77 24.47 -11.23
CA ASP A 260 -2.58 25.30 -11.03
C ASP A 260 -1.37 24.43 -10.65
N TRP A 261 -0.81 23.74 -11.66
CA TRP A 261 0.40 22.91 -11.51
C TRP A 261 1.63 23.76 -11.15
N ARG A 262 2.51 23.23 -10.30
CA ARG A 262 3.72 23.97 -9.89
C ARG A 262 4.78 23.95 -11.00
N ASP A 263 5.40 25.09 -11.24
CA ASP A 263 6.45 25.23 -12.25
C ASP A 263 7.74 24.47 -11.92
N ASP A 264 7.99 24.21 -10.64
CA ASP A 264 9.15 23.47 -10.13
C ASP A 264 8.90 21.96 -9.99
N SER A 265 7.70 21.48 -10.30
CA SER A 265 7.43 20.03 -10.36
C SER A 265 7.93 19.44 -11.67
N GLU A 266 8.84 18.46 -11.57
CA GLU A 266 9.39 17.73 -12.70
C GLU A 266 8.43 16.65 -13.22
N HIS A 267 7.57 16.11 -12.36
CA HIS A 267 6.56 15.11 -12.75
C HIS A 267 5.16 15.54 -12.30
N ARG A 268 4.26 15.73 -13.25
CA ARG A 268 2.86 16.10 -13.03
C ARG A 268 1.95 14.97 -13.46
N SER A 269 1.26 14.35 -12.51
CA SER A 269 0.47 13.15 -12.72
C SER A 269 -1.00 13.35 -12.35
N ILE A 270 -1.89 12.90 -13.24
CA ILE A 270 -3.33 12.80 -12.99
C ILE A 270 -3.67 11.32 -12.88
N VAL A 271 -4.34 10.92 -11.81
CA VAL A 271 -4.88 9.56 -11.64
C VAL A 271 -6.40 9.63 -11.60
N MET A 272 -7.04 9.08 -12.63
CA MET A 272 -8.49 9.00 -12.76
C MET A 272 -8.98 7.65 -12.21
N ILE A 273 -9.87 7.65 -11.22
CA ILE A 273 -10.37 6.43 -10.55
C ILE A 273 -11.89 6.37 -10.72
N SER A 274 -12.40 5.35 -11.42
CA SER A 274 -13.83 5.16 -11.67
C SER A 274 -14.13 3.73 -12.11
N ASP A 275 -15.38 3.32 -11.96
CA ASP A 275 -15.95 2.11 -12.52
C ASP A 275 -16.65 2.33 -13.87
N ASN A 276 -16.83 3.59 -14.28
CA ASN A 276 -17.54 3.95 -15.50
C ASN A 276 -16.77 4.94 -16.39
N PRO A 277 -17.03 4.94 -17.70
CA PRO A 277 -16.38 5.86 -18.62
C PRO A 277 -17.07 7.22 -18.61
N ALA A 278 -16.44 8.20 -19.26
CA ALA A 278 -17.11 9.45 -19.62
C ALA A 278 -18.35 9.21 -20.49
N HIS A 279 -19.31 10.14 -20.44
CA HIS A 279 -20.43 10.24 -21.38
C HIS A 279 -19.99 10.02 -22.83
N ALA A 280 -20.76 9.22 -23.57
CA ALA A 280 -20.41 8.76 -24.92
C ALA A 280 -19.99 9.88 -25.89
N ASP A 281 -20.64 11.03 -25.82
CA ASP A 281 -20.34 12.24 -26.60
C ASP A 281 -19.04 12.94 -26.16
N LEU A 282 -18.63 12.80 -24.90
CA LEU A 282 -17.42 13.39 -24.31
C LEU A 282 -16.20 12.46 -24.31
N ARG A 283 -16.33 11.16 -24.61
CA ARG A 283 -15.20 10.19 -24.61
C ARG A 283 -14.03 10.62 -25.51
N ARG A 284 -14.33 11.09 -26.72
CA ARG A 284 -13.28 11.59 -27.64
C ARG A 284 -12.57 12.82 -27.07
N GLN A 285 -13.32 13.67 -26.37
CA GLN A 285 -12.79 14.87 -25.74
C GLN A 285 -11.86 14.50 -24.57
N ALA A 286 -12.24 13.55 -23.72
CA ALA A 286 -11.40 13.07 -22.61
C ALA A 286 -10.05 12.51 -23.10
N VAL A 287 -10.05 11.68 -24.15
CA VAL A 287 -8.82 11.15 -24.77
C VAL A 287 -7.95 12.30 -25.33
N ALA A 288 -8.57 13.29 -25.97
CA ALA A 288 -7.85 14.45 -26.49
C ALA A 288 -7.27 15.34 -25.36
N ASP A 289 -8.00 15.53 -24.26
CA ASP A 289 -7.55 16.28 -23.08
C ASP A 289 -6.33 15.60 -22.43
N ALA A 290 -6.39 14.28 -22.21
CA ALA A 290 -5.25 13.52 -21.69
C ALA A 290 -4.02 13.64 -22.59
N GLY A 291 -4.19 13.46 -23.90
CA GLY A 291 -3.08 13.59 -24.86
C GLY A 291 -2.51 15.01 -24.94
N ARG A 292 -3.33 16.05 -24.78
CA ARG A 292 -2.84 17.43 -24.70
C ARG A 292 -2.02 17.67 -23.43
N PHE A 293 -2.47 17.15 -22.30
CA PHE A 293 -1.72 17.26 -21.03
C PHE A 293 -0.36 16.58 -21.15
N ALA A 294 -0.32 15.35 -21.64
CA ALA A 294 0.92 14.56 -21.79
C ALA A 294 1.98 15.20 -22.70
N ARG A 295 1.55 16.01 -23.68
CA ARG A 295 2.45 16.70 -24.63
C ARG A 295 2.85 18.11 -24.21
N ARG A 296 2.47 18.57 -23.01
CA ARG A 296 2.91 19.88 -22.52
C ARG A 296 4.45 19.88 -22.34
N PRO A 297 5.14 20.96 -22.75
CA PRO A 297 6.58 21.06 -22.58
C PRO A 297 6.95 21.35 -21.12
N GLY A 298 8.20 21.05 -20.74
CA GLY A 298 8.79 21.43 -19.45
C GLY A 298 8.89 20.28 -18.46
N ALA A 299 7.75 19.73 -18.03
CA ALA A 299 7.68 18.62 -17.06
C ALA A 299 7.26 17.31 -17.75
N ARG A 300 7.48 16.18 -17.08
CA ARG A 300 6.85 14.92 -17.46
C ARG A 300 5.39 14.97 -17.05
N HIS A 301 4.49 14.87 -18.01
CA HIS A 301 3.04 14.88 -17.78
C HIS A 301 2.44 13.50 -18.04
N THR A 302 1.71 12.95 -17.08
CA THR A 302 1.05 11.65 -17.21
C THR A 302 -0.42 11.70 -16.81
N VAL A 303 -1.28 11.00 -17.55
CA VAL A 303 -2.64 10.67 -17.10
C VAL A 303 -2.75 9.17 -17.01
N SER A 304 -2.98 8.65 -15.82
CA SER A 304 -3.24 7.24 -15.54
C SER A 304 -4.72 7.05 -15.19
N ALA A 305 -5.22 5.84 -15.40
CA ALA A 305 -6.58 5.47 -15.06
C ALA A 305 -6.59 4.17 -14.24
N VAL A 306 -7.32 4.19 -13.13
CA VAL A 306 -7.62 3.04 -12.28
C VAL A 306 -9.07 2.67 -12.50
N PHE A 307 -9.30 1.51 -13.11
CA PHE A 307 -10.63 0.95 -13.31
C PHE A 307 -11.00 0.09 -12.12
N VAL A 308 -12.13 0.39 -11.49
CA VAL A 308 -12.69 -0.37 -10.38
C VAL A 308 -13.80 -1.25 -10.93
N ASP A 309 -13.65 -2.57 -10.81
CA ASP A 309 -14.65 -3.51 -11.30
C ASP A 309 -15.79 -3.60 -10.28
N THR A 310 -16.84 -2.82 -10.49
CA THR A 310 -18.06 -2.90 -9.69
C THR A 310 -19.07 -3.77 -10.41
N SER A 311 -19.79 -4.60 -9.64
CA SER A 311 -20.79 -5.57 -10.16
C SER A 311 -21.87 -4.99 -11.09
N MET A 312 -22.01 -3.66 -11.18
CA MET A 312 -22.96 -2.98 -12.07
C MET A 312 -22.48 -2.85 -13.53
N THR A 313 -21.18 -3.03 -13.80
CA THR A 313 -20.58 -2.83 -15.14
C THR A 313 -20.77 -4.02 -16.10
N ALA A 314 -21.27 -5.16 -15.61
CA ALA A 314 -21.36 -6.42 -16.38
C ALA A 314 -22.65 -6.59 -17.23
N GLY A 315 -23.47 -5.55 -17.38
CA GLY A 315 -24.74 -5.61 -18.12
C GLY A 315 -24.57 -5.56 -19.65
N PRO A 316 -25.36 -6.33 -20.44
CA PRO A 316 -25.36 -6.21 -21.90
C PRO A 316 -25.83 -4.81 -22.32
N GLY A 317 -24.94 -4.05 -22.97
CA GLY A 317 -25.19 -2.68 -23.40
C GLY A 317 -24.28 -1.63 -22.76
N TYR A 318 -23.49 -2.00 -21.76
CA TYR A 318 -22.44 -1.14 -21.24
C TYR A 318 -21.25 -1.17 -22.21
N PRO A 319 -20.81 -0.01 -22.74
CA PRO A 319 -19.58 0.06 -23.50
C PRO A 319 -18.43 -0.42 -22.60
N ASP A 320 -17.40 -1.01 -23.21
CA ASP A 320 -16.21 -1.45 -22.49
C ASP A 320 -15.53 -0.26 -21.79
N ALA A 321 -15.95 -0.02 -20.55
CA ALA A 321 -15.58 1.09 -19.70
C ALA A 321 -14.07 1.07 -19.44
N ALA A 322 -13.58 -0.14 -19.13
CA ALA A 322 -12.17 -0.44 -19.02
C ALA A 322 -11.41 -0.04 -20.30
N ALA A 323 -11.85 -0.47 -21.50
CA ALA A 323 -11.18 -0.06 -22.73
C ALA A 323 -11.25 1.45 -22.99
N CYS A 324 -12.32 2.13 -22.56
CA CYS A 324 -12.41 3.58 -22.68
C CYS A 324 -11.39 4.30 -21.79
N MET A 325 -11.34 3.93 -20.51
CA MET A 325 -10.37 4.47 -19.55
C MET A 325 -8.93 4.11 -19.95
N GLN A 326 -8.71 2.91 -20.50
CA GLN A 326 -7.42 2.49 -21.04
C GLN A 326 -6.95 3.40 -22.18
N ARG A 327 -7.83 3.78 -23.11
CA ARG A 327 -7.50 4.74 -24.17
C ARG A 327 -7.13 6.12 -23.61
N VAL A 328 -7.81 6.58 -22.55
CA VAL A 328 -7.47 7.86 -21.89
C VAL A 328 -6.07 7.77 -21.28
N ALA A 329 -5.78 6.70 -20.54
CA ALA A 329 -4.48 6.50 -19.90
C ALA A 329 -3.34 6.45 -20.93
N TRP A 330 -3.50 5.67 -22.00
CA TRP A 330 -2.51 5.58 -23.07
C TRP A 330 -2.31 6.89 -23.82
N ALA A 331 -3.39 7.61 -24.13
CA ALA A 331 -3.27 8.92 -24.76
C ALA A 331 -2.53 9.91 -23.85
N GLY A 332 -2.74 9.80 -22.53
CA GLY A 332 -2.06 10.59 -21.51
C GLY A 332 -0.65 10.12 -21.16
N GLY A 333 -0.09 9.13 -21.86
CA GLY A 333 1.25 8.60 -21.58
C GLY A 333 1.38 7.96 -20.20
N GLY A 334 0.27 7.66 -19.52
CA GLY A 334 0.23 7.00 -18.22
C GLY A 334 -0.21 5.55 -18.35
N ARG A 335 -0.75 5.01 -17.25
CA ARG A 335 -1.06 3.58 -17.12
C ARG A 335 -2.52 3.32 -16.88
N PHE A 336 -2.97 2.20 -17.43
CA PHE A 336 -4.25 1.62 -17.07
C PHE A 336 -4.01 0.53 -16.03
N VAL A 337 -4.63 0.68 -14.87
CA VAL A 337 -4.58 -0.28 -13.76
C VAL A 337 -6.00 -0.75 -13.49
N ARG A 338 -6.18 -2.06 -13.33
CA ARG A 338 -7.43 -2.61 -12.77
C ARG A 338 -7.22 -2.76 -11.27
N ALA A 339 -8.13 -2.21 -10.47
CA ALA A 339 -8.11 -2.39 -9.03
C ALA A 339 -8.31 -3.88 -8.72
N ASP A 340 -7.47 -4.41 -7.84
CA ASP A 340 -7.67 -5.73 -7.23
C ASP A 340 -8.59 -5.51 -6.02
N GLU A 341 -9.63 -6.33 -5.88
CA GLU A 341 -10.58 -6.28 -4.76
C GLU A 341 -9.89 -6.34 -3.39
N ASN A 342 -8.66 -6.89 -3.32
CA ASN A 342 -7.89 -7.06 -2.08
C ASN A 342 -6.74 -6.06 -1.92
N ALA A 343 -6.45 -5.23 -2.92
CA ALA A 343 -5.37 -4.25 -2.82
C ALA A 343 -5.87 -2.95 -2.21
N SER A 344 -5.05 -2.30 -1.38
CA SER A 344 -5.36 -0.96 -0.90
C SER A 344 -5.40 0.04 -2.06
N LEU A 345 -6.23 1.06 -1.92
CA LEU A 345 -6.39 2.08 -2.96
C LEU A 345 -5.09 2.85 -3.15
N SER A 346 -4.36 3.13 -2.06
CA SER A 346 -3.08 3.82 -2.10
C SER A 346 -2.02 3.05 -2.88
N VAL A 347 -1.93 1.73 -2.68
CA VAL A 347 -1.02 0.88 -3.47
C VAL A 347 -1.39 0.92 -4.95
N THR A 348 -2.69 0.88 -5.26
CA THR A 348 -3.18 0.96 -6.64
C THR A 348 -2.84 2.31 -7.30
N ILE A 349 -2.95 3.42 -6.56
CA ILE A 349 -2.55 4.75 -7.01
C ILE A 349 -1.05 4.82 -7.26
N LEU A 350 -0.22 4.30 -6.35
CA LEU A 350 1.23 4.30 -6.50
C LEU A 350 1.68 3.51 -7.74
N ARG A 351 1.07 2.34 -7.99
CA ARG A 351 1.32 1.55 -9.21
C ARG A 351 0.95 2.31 -10.49
N ALA A 352 -0.11 3.12 -10.43
CA ALA A 352 -0.51 3.98 -11.53
C ALA A 352 0.50 5.12 -11.81
N ILE A 353 1.36 5.46 -10.85
CA ILE A 353 2.34 6.55 -10.94
C ILE A 353 3.76 6.03 -11.26
N PHE A 354 4.24 4.97 -10.57
CA PHE A 354 5.68 4.68 -10.46
C PHE A 354 6.22 3.41 -11.14
N ASP A 355 5.42 2.42 -11.55
CA ASP A 355 5.92 1.09 -11.98
C ASP A 355 6.71 1.06 -13.35
N GLY A 356 7.21 2.20 -13.86
CA GLY A 356 7.69 2.38 -15.24
C GLY A 356 9.19 2.30 -15.43
#